data_AF-A0A5B1L8F1-F1
#
_entry.id   AF-A0A5B1L8F1-F1
#
_cell.length_a   1.000
_cell.length_b   1.000
_cell.length_c   1.000
_cell.angle_alpha   90.00
_cell.angle_beta   90.00
_cell.angle_gamma   90.00
#
_symmetry.space_group_name_H-M   'P 1'
#
loop_
_entity.id
_entity.type
_entity.pdbx_description
1 polymer ?
#
loop_
_entity_poly.entity_id
_entity_poly.type
_entity_poly.pdbx_seq_one_letter_code
_entity_poly.pdbx_strand_id
1 'polypeptide(L)'
;MRRTIQGMLVIAVILDITYWSLWFVDRDSIASEHNQAYYDFENAFPLADLWLGIACAAALVTLARRQPAALFWLLCSGSAALYLGCMDLLYDLEHGIFAKGFGGAFEAAIVVVTWIFALTVLRWSWRNRAALLSGAA
;
A
#
# COMPACT_ATOMS: atom_id res chain seq x y z
N MET A 1 6.64 18.76 -1.40
CA MET A 1 5.74 17.59 -1.32
C MET A 1 5.85 16.64 -2.52
N ARG A 2 5.97 17.10 -3.78
CA ARG A 2 6.10 16.16 -4.93
C ARG A 2 7.20 15.10 -4.74
N ARG A 3 8.42 15.52 -4.37
CA ARG A 3 9.54 14.59 -4.08
C ARG A 3 9.22 13.60 -2.96
N THR A 4 8.49 14.04 -1.93
CA THR A 4 8.02 13.19 -0.83
C THR A 4 7.06 12.12 -1.35
N ILE A 5 6.06 12.49 -2.16
CA ILE A 5 5.12 11.56 -2.78
C ILE A 5 5.86 10.56 -3.68
N GLN A 6 6.80 11.02 -4.49
CA GLN A 6 7.63 10.13 -5.31
C GLN A 6 8.42 9.13 -4.45
N GLY A 7 9.02 9.60 -3.35
CA GLY A 7 9.71 8.72 -2.39
C GLY A 7 8.77 7.69 -1.76
N MET A 8 7.56 8.10 -1.36
CA MET A 8 6.54 7.20 -0.81
C MET A 8 6.11 6.13 -1.82
N LEU A 9 5.92 6.50 -3.10
CA LEU A 9 5.57 5.55 -4.16
C LEU A 9 6.69 4.53 -4.40
N VAL A 10 7.95 4.98 -4.39
CA VAL A 10 9.12 4.08 -4.51
C VAL A 10 9.18 3.12 -3.33
N ILE A 11 9.04 3.64 -2.10
CA ILE A 11 9.04 2.81 -0.88
C ILE A 11 7.91 1.78 -0.92
N ALA A 12 6.69 2.19 -1.31
CA ALA A 12 5.55 1.28 -1.41
C ALA A 12 5.83 0.12 -2.38
N VAL A 13 6.34 0.41 -3.58
CA VAL A 13 6.70 -0.63 -4.57
C VAL A 13 7.80 -1.56 -4.05
N ILE A 14 8.81 -1.01 -3.38
CA ILE A 14 9.89 -1.83 -2.81
C ILE A 14 9.37 -2.74 -1.70
N LEU A 15 8.55 -2.21 -0.77
CA LEU A 15 7.97 -2.98 0.32
C LEU A 15 7.07 -4.09 -0.21
N ASP A 16 6.21 -3.79 -1.16
CA ASP A 16 5.31 -4.74 -1.82
C ASP A 16 6.08 -5.91 -2.45
N ILE A 17 7.06 -5.61 -3.31
CA ILE A 17 7.93 -6.63 -3.91
C ILE A 17 8.67 -7.44 -2.84
N THR A 18 9.19 -6.78 -1.80
CA THR A 18 9.97 -7.44 -0.74
C THR A 18 9.08 -8.38 0.07
N TYR A 19 7.90 -7.94 0.48
CA TYR A 19 6.95 -8.72 1.27
C TYR A 19 6.55 -9.98 0.52
N TRP A 20 6.09 -9.88 -0.72
CA TRP A 20 5.68 -11.04 -1.51
C TRP A 20 6.85 -11.97 -1.85
N SER A 21 8.04 -11.42 -2.11
CA SER A 21 9.23 -12.26 -2.34
C SER A 21 9.56 -13.10 -1.10
N LEU A 22 9.51 -12.49 0.08
CA LEU A 22 9.72 -13.20 1.35
C LEU A 22 8.58 -14.18 1.63
N TRP A 23 7.33 -13.82 1.35
CA TRP A 23 6.17 -14.70 1.52
C TRP A 23 6.30 -15.99 0.70
N PHE A 24 6.67 -15.88 -0.58
CA PHE A 24 6.79 -17.07 -1.44
C PHE A 24 8.07 -17.90 -1.19
N VAL A 25 9.11 -17.32 -0.59
CA VAL A 25 10.38 -18.01 -0.32
C VAL A 25 10.43 -18.59 1.10
N ASP A 26 10.03 -17.81 2.10
CA ASP A 26 10.15 -18.13 3.52
C ASP A 26 9.05 -17.41 4.35
N ARG A 27 7.78 -17.71 4.06
CA ARG A 27 6.63 -17.13 4.80
C ARG A 27 6.71 -17.30 6.31
N ASP A 28 7.33 -18.39 6.80
CA ASP A 28 7.40 -18.66 8.23
C ASP A 28 8.22 -17.59 8.98
N SER A 29 9.06 -16.83 8.27
CA SER A 29 9.83 -15.73 8.84
C SER A 29 9.05 -14.43 9.00
N ILE A 30 7.96 -14.23 8.24
CA ILE A 30 7.20 -12.97 8.19
C ILE A 30 5.73 -13.11 8.59
N ALA A 31 5.19 -14.33 8.62
CA ALA A 31 3.80 -14.59 8.98
C ALA A 31 3.56 -14.24 10.46
N SER A 32 2.55 -13.41 10.71
CA SER A 32 2.16 -13.03 12.07
C SER A 32 1.42 -14.14 12.81
N GLU A 33 0.84 -15.09 12.07
CA GLU A 33 0.20 -16.28 12.62
C GLU A 33 0.43 -17.52 11.74
N HIS A 34 0.72 -18.66 12.37
CA HIS A 34 1.00 -19.91 11.66
C HIS A 34 -0.21 -20.84 11.66
N ASN A 35 -1.30 -20.40 11.02
CA ASN A 35 -2.50 -21.20 10.84
C ASN A 35 -3.03 -21.10 9.40
N GLN A 36 -3.84 -22.07 9.00
CA GLN A 36 -4.35 -22.14 7.62
C GLN A 36 -5.25 -20.95 7.27
N ALA A 37 -6.05 -20.45 8.21
CA ALA A 37 -6.96 -19.33 7.95
C ALA A 37 -6.20 -18.02 7.65
N TYR A 38 -5.09 -17.77 8.34
CA TYR A 38 -4.20 -16.63 8.08
C TYR A 38 -3.52 -16.80 6.72
N TYR A 39 -3.02 -18.00 6.41
CA TYR A 39 -2.42 -18.25 5.09
C TYR A 39 -3.41 -18.10 3.94
N ASP A 40 -4.66 -18.56 4.09
CA ASP A 40 -5.69 -18.42 3.08
C ASP A 40 -6.10 -16.95 2.90
N PHE A 41 -6.14 -16.19 4.00
CA PHE A 41 -6.36 -14.74 3.98
C PHE A 41 -5.25 -14.03 3.21
N GLU A 42 -3.99 -14.17 3.64
CA GLU A 42 -2.83 -13.54 3.00
C GLU A 42 -2.74 -13.92 1.52
N ASN A 43 -2.94 -15.19 1.15
CA ASN A 43 -2.87 -15.63 -0.25
C ASN A 43 -3.99 -15.06 -1.14
N ALA A 44 -4.99 -14.36 -0.60
CA ALA A 44 -6.00 -13.65 -1.39
C ALA A 44 -5.51 -12.29 -1.92
N PHE A 45 -4.44 -11.74 -1.34
CA PHE A 45 -3.93 -10.41 -1.64
C PHE A 45 -2.92 -10.27 -2.81
N PRO A 46 -2.20 -11.30 -3.31
CA PRO A 46 -1.14 -11.11 -4.30
C PRO A 46 -1.56 -10.30 -5.54
N LEU A 47 -2.77 -10.55 -6.06
CA LEU A 47 -3.27 -9.83 -7.23
C LEU A 47 -3.66 -8.39 -6.90
N ALA A 48 -4.21 -8.16 -5.70
CA ALA A 48 -4.63 -6.83 -5.25
C ALA A 48 -3.41 -5.94 -4.97
N ASP A 49 -2.38 -6.50 -4.34
CA ASP A 49 -1.09 -5.83 -4.14
C ASP A 49 -0.34 -5.59 -5.44
N LEU A 50 -0.31 -6.57 -6.36
CA LEU A 50 0.24 -6.35 -7.70
C LEU A 50 -0.43 -5.15 -8.41
N TRP A 51 -1.74 -5.02 -8.27
CA TRP A 51 -2.47 -3.86 -8.79
C TRP A 51 -2.03 -2.54 -8.12
N LEU A 52 -1.88 -2.53 -6.79
CA LEU A 52 -1.35 -1.39 -6.04
C LEU A 52 0.07 -1.04 -6.54
N GLY A 53 0.97 -2.01 -6.67
CA GLY A 53 2.33 -1.84 -7.18
C GLY A 53 2.35 -1.23 -8.59
N ILE A 54 1.52 -1.74 -9.51
CA ILE A 54 1.37 -1.18 -10.87
C ILE A 54 0.86 0.26 -10.82
N ALA A 55 -0.17 0.55 -10.01
CA ALA A 55 -0.71 1.89 -9.87
C ALA A 55 0.34 2.87 -9.30
N CYS A 56 1.13 2.43 -8.31
CA CYS A 56 2.22 3.20 -7.74
C CYS A 56 3.33 3.49 -8.76
N ALA A 57 3.75 2.49 -9.53
CA ALA A 57 4.75 2.65 -10.59
C ALA A 57 4.26 3.60 -11.69
N ALA A 58 3.02 3.44 -12.15
CA ALA A 58 2.41 4.32 -13.14
C ALA A 58 2.27 5.76 -12.61
N ALA A 59 1.86 5.93 -11.35
CA ALA A 59 1.81 7.23 -10.67
C ALA A 59 3.19 7.88 -10.62
N LEU A 60 4.24 7.12 -10.28
CA LEU A 60 5.60 7.62 -10.21
C LEU A 60 6.09 8.12 -11.58
N VAL A 61 5.89 7.32 -12.64
CA VAL A 61 6.29 7.65 -14.00
C VAL A 61 5.54 8.87 -14.52
N THR A 62 4.22 8.89 -14.40
CA THR A 62 3.38 9.99 -14.90
C THR A 62 3.61 11.29 -14.11
N LEU A 63 3.82 11.21 -12.80
CA LEU A 63 4.17 12.36 -11.96
C LEU A 63 5.57 12.90 -12.28
N ALA A 64 6.55 12.03 -12.51
CA ALA A 64 7.90 12.45 -12.91
C ALA A 64 7.92 13.14 -14.28
N ARG A 65 7.09 12.66 -15.21
CA ARG A 65 6.90 13.24 -16.55
C ARG A 65 5.92 14.41 -16.60
N ARG A 66 5.35 14.81 -15.45
CA ARG A 66 4.35 15.88 -15.33
C ARG A 66 3.15 15.71 -16.27
N GLN A 67 2.69 14.46 -16.41
CA GLN A 67 1.55 14.15 -17.26
C GLN A 67 0.24 14.32 -16.49
N PRO A 68 -0.85 14.79 -17.13
CA PRO A 68 -2.17 14.92 -16.50
C PRO A 68 -2.69 13.60 -15.90
N ALA A 69 -2.29 12.46 -16.50
CA ALA A 69 -2.59 11.13 -16.01
C ALA A 69 -2.05 10.84 -14.59
N ALA A 70 -1.11 11.65 -14.08
CA ALA A 70 -0.62 11.52 -12.71
C ALA A 70 -1.74 11.59 -11.66
N LEU A 71 -2.74 12.46 -11.86
CA LEU A 71 -3.87 12.54 -10.94
C LEU A 71 -4.62 11.20 -10.86
N PHE A 72 -4.91 10.59 -12.01
CA PHE A 72 -5.61 9.31 -12.07
C PHE A 72 -4.85 8.23 -11.31
N TRP A 73 -3.57 8.02 -11.65
CA TRP A 73 -2.78 6.94 -11.04
C TRP A 73 -2.53 7.14 -9.55
N LEU A 74 -2.36 8.39 -9.09
CA LEU A 74 -2.25 8.68 -7.66
C LEU A 74 -3.55 8.40 -6.89
N LEU A 75 -4.72 8.67 -7.50
CA LEU A 75 -6.00 8.34 -6.87
C LEU A 75 -6.22 6.82 -6.84
N CYS A 76 -5.84 6.10 -7.91
CA CYS A 76 -5.88 4.64 -7.94
C CYS A 76 -4.99 4.02 -6.86
N SER A 77 -3.73 4.44 -6.74
CA SER A 77 -2.80 3.89 -5.74
C SER A 77 -3.27 4.21 -4.31
N GLY A 78 -3.68 5.46 -4.06
CA GLY A 78 -4.18 5.85 -2.74
C GLY A 78 -5.46 5.11 -2.35
N SER A 79 -6.39 4.89 -3.30
CA SER A 79 -7.63 4.15 -3.02
C SER A 79 -7.40 2.66 -2.83
N ALA A 80 -6.52 2.04 -3.62
CA ALA A 80 -6.17 0.63 -3.48
C ALA A 80 -5.52 0.36 -2.12
N ALA A 81 -4.52 1.18 -1.73
CA ALA A 81 -3.89 1.08 -0.43
C ALA A 81 -4.87 1.30 0.74
N LEU A 82 -5.80 2.25 0.61
CA LEU A 82 -6.81 2.46 1.65
C LEU A 82 -7.72 1.23 1.81
N TYR A 83 -8.17 0.64 0.70
CA TYR A 83 -9.00 -0.55 0.74
C TYR A 83 -8.26 -1.75 1.35
N LEU A 84 -7.01 -1.98 0.95
CA LEU A 84 -6.15 -3.04 1.48
C LEU A 84 -5.94 -2.88 2.99
N GLY A 85 -5.49 -1.70 3.45
CA GLY A 85 -5.29 -1.48 4.89
C GLY A 85 -6.58 -1.56 5.72
N CYS A 86 -7.75 -1.34 5.12
CA CYS A 86 -9.03 -1.60 5.79
C CYS A 86 -9.37 -3.09 5.88
N MET A 87 -9.01 -3.89 4.86
CA MET A 87 -9.17 -5.34 4.89
C MET A 87 -8.27 -5.96 5.97
N ASP A 88 -7.01 -5.55 6.02
CA ASP A 88 -6.03 -6.00 7.03
C ASP A 88 -6.52 -5.67 8.45
N LEU A 89 -6.89 -4.40 8.67
CA LEU A 89 -7.42 -3.96 9.96
C LEU A 89 -8.63 -4.78 10.39
N LEU A 90 -9.57 -5.02 9.49
CA LEU A 90 -10.79 -5.75 9.82
C LEU A 90 -10.46 -7.19 10.20
N TYR A 91 -9.60 -7.85 9.43
CA TYR A 91 -9.16 -9.21 9.72
C TYR A 91 -8.45 -9.30 11.08
N ASP A 92 -7.52 -8.39 11.35
CA ASP A 92 -6.77 -8.36 12.61
C ASP A 92 -7.66 -8.14 13.83
N LEU A 93 -8.65 -7.25 13.70
CA LEU A 93 -9.63 -7.00 14.76
C LEU A 93 -10.54 -8.21 15.00
N GLU A 94 -11.03 -8.85 13.93
CA GLU A 94 -11.90 -10.02 14.02
C GLU A 94 -11.20 -11.24 14.63
N HIS A 95 -9.90 -11.40 14.37
CA HIS A 95 -9.11 -12.54 14.83
C HIS A 95 -8.26 -12.24 16.08
N GLY A 96 -8.38 -11.02 16.62
CA GLY A 96 -7.68 -10.59 17.84
C GLY A 96 -6.16 -10.54 17.69
N ILE A 97 -5.65 -10.37 16.47
CA ILE A 97 -4.22 -10.47 16.14
C ILE A 97 -3.40 -9.39 16.84
N PHE A 98 -3.93 -8.16 16.97
CA PHE A 98 -3.25 -7.08 17.68
C PHE A 98 -2.94 -7.36 19.16
N ALA A 99 -3.65 -8.29 19.79
CA ALA A 99 -3.38 -8.71 21.16
C ALA A 99 -2.30 -9.82 21.26
N LYS A 100 -1.88 -10.40 20.13
CA LYS A 100 -0.97 -11.56 20.06
C LYS A 100 0.50 -11.14 19.86
N GLY A 101 1.07 -10.47 20.86
CA GLY A 101 2.52 -10.26 20.97
C GLY A 101 3.16 -9.52 19.79
N PHE A 102 4.32 -9.99 19.34
CA PHE A 102 5.12 -9.30 18.30
C PHE A 102 4.45 -9.30 16.92
N GLY A 103 3.79 -10.40 16.53
CA GLY A 103 3.04 -10.47 15.26
C GLY A 103 1.94 -9.41 15.19
N GLY A 104 1.19 -9.23 16.28
CA GLY A 104 0.17 -8.17 16.36
C GLY A 104 0.72 -6.75 16.22
N ALA A 105 1.89 -6.47 16.80
CA ALA A 105 2.52 -5.15 16.65
C ALA A 105 3.05 -4.91 15.23
N PHE A 106 3.49 -5.98 14.55
CA PHE A 106 3.95 -5.92 13.17
C PHE A 106 2.78 -5.61 12.21
N GLU A 107 1.66 -6.32 12.32
CA GLU A 107 0.46 -6.03 11.52
C GLU A 107 -0.08 -4.62 11.76
N ALA A 108 -0.15 -4.19 13.02
CA ALA A 108 -0.57 -2.83 13.36
C ALA A 108 0.32 -1.78 12.69
N ALA A 109 1.63 -2.03 12.60
CA ALA A 109 2.56 -1.15 11.91
C ALA A 109 2.30 -1.11 10.39
N ILE A 110 2.03 -2.27 9.77
CA ILE A 110 1.67 -2.37 8.35
C ILE A 110 0.40 -1.54 8.08
N VAL A 111 -0.68 -1.79 8.82
CA VAL A 111 -1.95 -1.06 8.67
C VAL A 111 -1.74 0.46 8.79
N VAL A 112 -1.02 0.91 9.82
CA VAL A 112 -0.76 2.33 10.04
C VAL A 112 0.06 2.94 8.91
N VAL A 113 1.13 2.28 8.46
CA VAL A 113 1.96 2.76 7.35
C VAL A 113 1.16 2.83 6.05
N THR A 114 0.37 1.80 5.76
CA THR A 114 -0.51 1.72 4.59
C THR A 114 -1.54 2.85 4.59
N TRP A 115 -2.16 3.16 5.73
CA TRP A 115 -3.09 4.28 5.86
C TRP A 115 -2.42 5.65 5.76
N ILE A 116 -1.26 5.83 6.39
CA ILE A 116 -0.47 7.08 6.25
C ILE A 116 -0.15 7.31 4.78
N PHE A 117 0.29 6.27 4.06
CA PHE A 117 0.51 6.33 2.62
C PHE A 117 -0.75 6.74 1.87
N ALA A 118 -1.83 5.96 2.03
CA ALA A 118 -3.07 6.13 1.30
C ALA A 118 -3.68 7.53 1.50
N LEU A 119 -3.85 7.95 2.76
CA LEU A 119 -4.46 9.23 3.10
C LEU A 119 -3.60 10.41 2.66
N THR A 120 -2.28 10.29 2.74
CA THR A 120 -1.36 11.33 2.28
C THR A 120 -1.42 11.49 0.77
N VAL A 121 -1.36 10.39 0.02
CA VAL A 121 -1.44 10.40 -1.45
C VAL A 121 -2.79 10.94 -1.91
N LEU A 122 -3.91 10.45 -1.37
CA LEU A 122 -5.25 10.93 -1.72
C LEU A 122 -5.43 12.42 -1.42
N ARG A 123 -5.10 12.84 -0.20
CA ARG A 123 -5.25 14.24 0.24
C ARG A 123 -4.38 15.18 -0.58
N TRP A 124 -3.13 14.82 -0.82
CA TRP A 124 -2.23 15.66 -1.61
C TRP A 124 -2.70 15.75 -3.06
N SER A 125 -3.06 14.63 -3.68
CA SER A 125 -3.48 14.58 -5.08
C SER A 125 -4.76 15.38 -5.31
N TRP A 126 -5.75 15.25 -4.43
CA TRP A 126 -7.00 15.98 -4.55
C TRP A 126 -6.84 17.50 -4.39
N ARG A 127 -5.99 17.92 -3.44
CA ARG A 127 -5.68 19.34 -3.21
C ARG A 127 -4.91 19.96 -4.39
N ASN A 128 -4.05 19.19 -5.04
CA ASN A 128 -3.21 19.65 -6.14
C ASN A 128 -3.77 19.27 -7.52
N ARG A 129 -5.04 18.84 -7.61
CA ARG A 129 -5.64 18.32 -8.85
C ARG A 129 -5.50 19.25 -10.05
N ALA A 130 -5.67 20.56 -9.88
CA ALA A 130 -5.54 21.52 -10.96
C ALA A 130 -4.11 21.58 -11.51
N ALA A 131 -3.11 21.62 -10.63
CA ALA A 131 -1.70 21.61 -11.00
C ALA A 131 -1.25 20.28 -11.63
N LEU A 132 -1.81 19.15 -11.16
CA LEU A 132 -1.56 17.83 -11.73
C LEU A 132 -2.15 17.72 -13.14
N LEU A 133 -3.38 18.21 -13.34
CA LEU A 133 -4.04 18.21 -14.65
C LEU A 133 -3.37 19.16 -15.65
N SER A 134 -2.76 20.26 -15.19
CA SER A 134 -2.03 21.20 -16.05
C SER A 134 -0.56 20.82 -16.29
N GLY A 135 -0.06 19.75 -15.67
CA GLY A 135 1.36 19.36 -15.71
C GLY A 135 2.31 20.33 -14.99
N ALA A 136 1.78 21.19 -14.11
CA ALA A 136 2.56 22.19 -13.38
C ALA A 136 3.08 21.69 -12.02
N ALA A 137 2.50 20.60 -11.50
CA ALA A 137 2.80 20.02 -10.18
C ALA A 137 4.19 19.41 -10.06
#